data_AF-A0A966MYY3-F1
#
_entry.id   AF-A0A966MYY3-F1
#
_cell.length_a   1.000
_cell.length_b   1.000
_cell.length_c   1.000
_cell.angle_alpha   90.00
_cell.angle_beta   90.00
_cell.angle_gamma   90.00
#
_symmetry.space_group_name_H-M   'P 1'
#
loop_
_entity.id
_entity.type
_entity.pdbx_description
1 polymer ?
#
loop_
_entity_poly.entity_id
_entity_poly.type
_entity_poly.pdbx_seq_one_letter_code
_entity_poly.pdbx_strand_id
1 'polypeptide(L)'
;MTDGIVAAVDRNGLDESFHHGTVVVADGSGCRAIVGDVDSVIYPRSSLKPLQATAMLRAGLRLDTRGLALGCASHDGSATHLEVVRAVLAGAGCDESDLATTPDLPYDRAEAE
;
A
#
# COMPACT_ATOMS: atom_id res chain seq x y z
N MET A 1 -17.93 -12.07 -20.21
CA MET A 1 -17.15 -11.08 -19.44
C MET A 1 -18.14 -10.32 -18.60
N THR A 2 -18.00 -10.31 -17.28
CA THR A 2 -18.66 -9.29 -16.45
C THR A 2 -18.24 -7.93 -17.00
N ASP A 3 -19.15 -6.96 -17.03
CA ASP A 3 -18.94 -5.60 -17.56
C ASP A 3 -17.88 -4.79 -16.79
N GLY A 4 -17.12 -5.44 -15.92
CA GLY A 4 -16.09 -4.84 -15.09
C GLY A 4 -16.64 -4.08 -13.89
N ILE A 5 -17.94 -4.11 -13.61
CA ILE A 5 -18.49 -3.43 -12.42
C ILE A 5 -18.04 -4.18 -11.16
N VAL A 6 -17.24 -3.51 -10.34
CA VAL A 6 -16.69 -4.05 -9.09
C VAL A 6 -17.36 -3.46 -7.85
N ALA A 7 -18.05 -2.32 -8.00
CA ALA A 7 -18.86 -1.72 -6.95
C ALA A 7 -19.96 -0.85 -7.56
N ALA A 8 -21.13 -0.82 -6.92
CA ALA A 8 -22.21 0.10 -7.24
C ALA A 8 -22.61 0.91 -5.99
N VAL A 9 -23.13 2.12 -6.19
CA VAL A 9 -23.72 2.92 -5.13
C VAL A 9 -25.23 2.81 -5.22
N ASP A 10 -25.83 2.17 -4.23
CA ASP A 10 -27.29 2.12 -4.06
C ASP A 10 -27.80 3.39 -3.37
N ARG A 11 -28.84 3.99 -3.95
CA ARG A 11 -29.65 5.01 -3.29
C ARG A 11 -31.12 4.60 -3.34
N ASN A 12 -31.59 4.06 -2.22
CA ASN A 12 -32.99 3.64 -2.03
C ASN A 12 -33.43 2.55 -3.02
N GLY A 13 -32.59 1.54 -3.27
CA GLY A 13 -32.92 0.42 -4.16
C GLY A 13 -32.64 0.71 -5.65
N LEU A 14 -31.95 1.80 -5.96
CA LEU A 14 -31.50 2.15 -7.30
C LEU A 14 -29.99 2.32 -7.31
N ASP A 15 -29.30 1.50 -8.11
CA ASP A 15 -27.89 1.69 -8.40
C ASP A 15 -27.72 2.92 -9.32
N GLU A 16 -27.12 3.99 -8.80
CA GLU A 16 -26.96 5.26 -9.51
C GLU A 16 -25.53 5.54 -9.99
N SER A 17 -24.54 4.80 -9.47
CA SER A 17 -23.14 4.94 -9.84
C SER A 17 -22.43 3.59 -9.87
N PHE A 18 -21.66 3.35 -10.93
CA PHE A 18 -20.98 2.08 -11.17
C PHE A 18 -19.46 2.32 -11.28
N HIS A 19 -18.70 1.57 -10.49
CA HIS A 19 -17.24 1.58 -10.51
C HIS A 19 -16.75 0.41 -11.33
N HIS A 20 -16.06 0.72 -12.43
CA HIS A 20 -15.43 -0.29 -13.25
C HIS A 20 -14.00 -0.56 -12.78
N GLY A 21 -13.59 -1.82 -12.79
CA GLY A 21 -12.25 -2.23 -12.44
C GLY A 21 -12.02 -3.72 -12.64
N THR A 22 -10.83 -4.14 -12.22
CA THR A 22 -10.43 -5.54 -12.21
C THR A 22 -10.22 -6.00 -10.78
N VAL A 23 -10.87 -7.09 -10.39
CA VAL A 23 -10.74 -7.70 -9.06
C VAL A 23 -10.45 -9.18 -9.21
N VAL A 24 -9.45 -9.64 -8.48
CA VAL A 24 -9.12 -11.06 -8.33
C VAL A 24 -9.25 -11.42 -6.86
N VAL A 25 -10.06 -12.44 -6.57
CA VAL A 25 -10.11 -13.06 -5.24
C VAL A 25 -9.30 -14.34 -5.33
N ALA A 26 -8.34 -14.54 -4.44
CA ALA A 26 -7.50 -15.73 -4.40
C ALA A 26 -7.28 -16.19 -2.96
N ASP A 27 -7.00 -17.48 -2.80
CA ASP A 27 -6.53 -18.07 -1.54
C ASP A 27 -5.27 -18.92 -1.78
N GLY A 28 -4.82 -19.68 -0.78
CA GLY A 28 -3.63 -20.53 -0.88
C GLY A 28 -3.71 -21.64 -1.95
N SER A 29 -4.90 -21.91 -2.49
CA SER A 29 -5.13 -22.88 -3.57
C SER A 29 -5.20 -22.21 -4.95
N GLY A 30 -5.17 -20.89 -5.03
CA GLY A 30 -5.19 -20.12 -6.27
C GLY A 30 -6.41 -19.20 -6.41
N CYS A 31 -6.71 -18.82 -7.65
CA CYS A 31 -7.79 -17.88 -7.98
C CYS A 31 -9.18 -18.48 -7.70
N ARG A 32 -10.03 -17.71 -7.03
CA ARG A 32 -11.40 -18.07 -6.63
C ARG A 32 -12.46 -17.31 -7.41
N ALA A 33 -12.19 -16.07 -7.81
CA ALA A 33 -13.10 -15.26 -8.63
C ALA A 33 -12.33 -14.15 -9.38
N ILE A 34 -12.85 -13.77 -10.54
CA ILE A 34 -12.35 -12.66 -11.36
C ILE A 34 -13.53 -11.79 -11.80
N VAL A 35 -13.36 -10.48 -11.71
CA VAL A 35 -14.22 -9.47 -12.33
C VAL A 35 -13.33 -8.53 -13.15
N GLY A 36 -13.76 -8.17 -14.36
CA GLY A 36 -12.98 -7.30 -15.26
C GLY A 36 -11.91 -8.04 -16.06
N ASP A 37 -10.97 -7.28 -16.63
CA ASP A 37 -9.88 -7.77 -17.47
C ASP A 37 -8.57 -7.85 -16.66
N VAL A 38 -8.08 -9.06 -16.43
CA VAL A 38 -6.84 -9.32 -15.69
C VAL A 38 -5.58 -9.24 -16.55
N ASP A 39 -5.72 -9.24 -17.87
CA ASP A 39 -4.61 -9.11 -18.82
C ASP A 39 -4.31 -7.62 -19.14
N SER A 40 -5.15 -6.71 -18.64
CA SER A 40 -4.95 -5.28 -18.73
C SER A 40 -3.64 -4.83 -18.08
N VAL A 41 -2.85 -4.07 -18.83
CA VAL A 41 -1.60 -3.48 -18.34
C VAL A 41 -1.91 -2.34 -17.37
N ILE A 42 -1.47 -2.48 -16.12
CA ILE A 42 -1.60 -1.45 -15.09
C ILE A 42 -0.25 -1.13 -14.46
N TYR A 43 -0.11 0.10 -13.97
CA TYR A 43 0.95 0.43 -13.01
C TYR A 43 0.45 0.06 -11.61
N PRO A 44 1.08 -0.89 -10.90
CA PRO A 44 0.64 -1.29 -9.56
C PRO A 44 0.90 -0.19 -8.51
N ARG A 45 1.79 0.76 -8.82
CA ARG A 45 2.16 1.88 -7.93
C ARG A 45 2.53 1.35 -6.53
N SER A 46 2.02 1.98 -5.49
CA SER A 46 2.33 1.68 -4.10
C SER A 46 1.90 0.27 -3.63
N SER A 47 1.12 -0.49 -4.41
CA SER A 47 0.73 -1.85 -4.00
C SER A 47 1.87 -2.87 -4.07
N LEU A 48 3.00 -2.53 -4.71
CA LEU A 48 4.19 -3.40 -4.77
C LEU A 48 5.05 -3.40 -3.49
N LYS A 49 4.77 -2.54 -2.52
CA LYS A 49 5.59 -2.41 -1.31
C LYS A 49 5.84 -3.73 -0.56
N PRO A 50 4.86 -4.63 -0.37
CA PRO A 50 5.11 -5.93 0.24
C PRO A 50 6.14 -6.79 -0.53
N LEU A 51 6.15 -6.70 -1.86
CA LEU A 51 7.14 -7.40 -2.69
C LEU A 51 8.53 -6.76 -2.54
N GLN A 52 8.60 -5.43 -2.50
CA GLN A 52 9.85 -4.70 -2.23
C GLN A 52 10.40 -5.04 -0.84
N ALA A 53 9.55 -5.03 0.19
CA ALA A 53 9.92 -5.41 1.56
C ALA A 53 10.44 -6.86 1.62
N THR A 54 9.76 -7.79 0.93
CA THR A 54 10.21 -9.19 0.83
C THR A 54 11.61 -9.29 0.21
N ALA A 55 11.90 -8.52 -0.84
CA ALA A 55 13.22 -8.49 -1.45
C ALA A 55 14.28 -7.95 -0.48
N MET A 56 13.98 -6.87 0.25
CA MET A 56 14.91 -6.29 1.23
C MET A 56 15.20 -7.23 2.40
N LEU A 57 14.19 -7.92 2.93
CA LEU A 57 14.39 -8.93 3.97
C LEU A 57 15.31 -10.07 3.50
N ARG A 58 15.13 -10.52 2.24
CA ARG A 58 16.01 -11.53 1.63
C ARG A 58 17.43 -11.01 1.40
N ALA A 59 17.59 -9.71 1.17
CA ALA A 59 18.89 -9.05 1.06
C ALA A 59 19.58 -8.81 2.42
N GLY A 60 18.92 -9.16 3.54
CA GLY A 60 19.50 -9.10 4.89
C GLY A 60 19.01 -7.96 5.76
N LEU A 61 18.08 -7.12 5.28
CA LEU A 61 17.43 -6.12 6.13
C LEU A 61 16.69 -6.82 7.28
N ARG A 62 16.89 -6.34 8.51
CA ARG A 62 16.21 -6.87 9.70
C ARG A 62 15.26 -5.81 10.22
N LEU A 63 13.97 -6.15 10.28
CA LEU A 63 12.91 -5.30 10.79
C LEU A 63 12.14 -6.04 11.88
N ASP A 64 11.63 -5.29 12.84
CA ASP A 64 10.59 -5.79 13.74
C ASP A 64 9.21 -5.75 13.05
N THR A 65 8.16 -6.16 13.76
CA THR A 65 6.80 -6.17 13.21
C THR A 65 6.32 -4.77 12.82
N ARG A 66 6.69 -3.72 13.58
CA ARG A 66 6.28 -2.34 13.30
C ARG A 66 6.94 -1.83 12.02
N GLY A 67 8.25 -2.02 11.89
CA GLY A 67 9.03 -1.63 10.70
C GLY A 67 8.59 -2.39 9.45
N LEU A 68 8.31 -3.69 9.58
CA LEU A 68 7.80 -4.48 8.45
C LEU A 68 6.39 -4.03 8.02
N ALA A 69 5.50 -3.79 8.98
CA ALA A 69 4.17 -3.27 8.69
C ALA A 69 4.25 -1.92 7.96
N LEU A 70 5.10 -1.02 8.45
CA LEU A 70 5.28 0.31 7.86
C LEU A 70 5.87 0.22 6.44
N GLY A 71 6.91 -0.60 6.25
CA GLY A 71 7.53 -0.80 4.93
C GLY A 71 6.60 -1.45 3.90
N CYS A 72 5.58 -2.20 4.34
CA CYS A 72 4.57 -2.79 3.47
C CYS A 72 3.37 -1.85 3.19
N ALA A 73 3.26 -0.73 3.92
CA ALA A 73 2.09 0.13 3.91
C ALA A 73 2.35 1.49 3.26
N SER A 74 1.29 2.28 3.12
CA SER A 74 1.41 3.73 3.01
C SER A 74 1.29 4.31 4.41
N HIS A 75 2.07 5.35 4.70
CA HIS A 75 2.03 6.05 5.97
C HIS A 75 1.79 7.53 5.74
N ASP A 76 1.07 8.15 6.66
CA ASP A 76 0.63 9.56 6.61
C ASP A 76 1.62 10.54 7.24
N GLY A 77 2.76 10.06 7.76
CA GLY A 77 3.75 10.92 8.41
C GLY A 77 3.50 11.18 9.90
N SER A 78 2.58 10.46 10.53
CA SER A 78 2.32 10.62 11.97
C SER A 78 3.52 10.46 12.88
N ALA A 79 3.42 10.99 14.10
CA ALA A 79 4.50 10.87 15.09
C ALA A 79 4.89 9.40 15.34
N THR A 80 3.90 8.50 15.34
CA THR A 80 4.12 7.05 15.49
C THR A 80 4.82 6.47 14.27
N HIS A 81 4.48 6.91 13.06
CA HIS A 81 5.17 6.48 11.84
C HIS A 81 6.62 6.97 11.82
N LEU A 82 6.87 8.25 12.15
CA LEU A 82 8.21 8.83 12.18
C LEU A 82 9.13 8.14 13.20
N GLU A 83 8.61 7.78 14.38
CA GLU A 83 9.34 6.99 15.38
C GLU A 83 9.86 5.68 14.76
N VAL A 84 8.99 4.95 14.05
CA VAL A 84 9.33 3.68 13.42
C VAL A 84 10.31 3.87 12.26
N VAL A 85 10.10 4.85 11.38
CA VAL A 85 11.04 5.14 10.26
C VAL A 85 12.44 5.44 10.79
N ARG A 86 12.56 6.27 11.82
CA ARG A 86 13.85 6.61 12.44
C ARG A 86 14.54 5.39 13.03
N ALA A 87 13.79 4.52 13.72
CA ALA A 87 14.35 3.27 14.24
C ALA A 87 14.84 2.34 13.11
N VAL A 88 14.11 2.27 12.00
CA VAL A 88 14.52 1.49 10.82
C VAL A 88 15.78 2.05 10.17
N LEU A 89 15.85 3.37 9.95
CA LEU A 89 17.02 4.04 9.39
C LEU A 89 18.25 3.81 10.28
N ALA A 90 18.13 4.09 11.58
CA ALA A 90 19.22 3.89 12.54
C ALA A 90 19.69 2.41 12.58
N GLY A 91 18.76 1.45 12.52
CA GLY A 91 19.08 0.03 12.45
C GLY A 91 19.82 -0.39 11.18
N ALA A 92 19.66 0.37 10.09
CA ALA A 92 20.39 0.20 8.83
C ALA A 92 21.69 1.01 8.76
N GLY A 93 21.99 1.83 9.78
CA GLY A 93 23.13 2.74 9.76
C GLY A 93 22.92 3.97 8.87
N CYS A 94 21.66 4.33 8.61
CA CYS A 94 21.24 5.50 7.83
C CYS A 94 20.56 6.55 8.72
N ASP A 95 20.37 7.74 8.18
CA ASP A 95 19.55 8.80 8.78
C ASP A 95 18.66 9.50 7.73
N GLU A 96 17.91 10.53 8.13
CA GLU A 96 17.01 11.24 7.21
C GLU A 96 17.73 11.92 6.03
N SER A 97 19.04 12.18 6.12
CA SER A 97 19.82 12.77 5.02
C SER A 97 20.11 11.79 3.88
N ASP A 98 20.01 10.49 4.14
CA ASP A 98 20.09 9.45 3.11
C ASP A 98 18.79 9.33 2.28
N LEU A 99 17.71 9.97 2.73
CA LEU A 99 16.44 9.95 2.02
C LEU A 99 16.50 10.88 0.79
N ALA A 100 16.51 10.29 -0.39
CA ALA A 100 16.42 11.01 -1.67
C ALA A 100 14.98 11.43 -2.02
N THR A 101 14.12 11.65 -1.02
CA THR A 101 12.72 12.04 -1.18
C THR A 101 12.53 13.50 -0.82
N THR A 102 11.67 14.21 -1.55
CA THR A 102 11.24 15.56 -1.18
C THR A 102 10.57 15.54 0.19
N PRO A 103 10.99 16.38 1.15
CA PRO A 103 10.29 16.52 2.43
C PRO A 103 8.81 16.88 2.21
N ASP A 104 7.94 16.31 3.03
CA ASP A 104 6.50 16.57 3.01
C ASP A 104 5.96 16.66 4.44
N LEU A 105 4.80 17.31 4.61
CA LEU A 105 4.12 17.39 5.89
C LEU A 105 3.25 16.14 6.12
N PRO A 106 2.94 15.81 7.39
CA PRO A 106 1.96 14.79 7.69
C PRO A 106 0.60 15.09 7.02
N TYR A 107 -0.13 14.05 6.63
CA TYR A 107 -1.42 14.22 5.95
C TYR A 107 -2.51 14.67 6.91
N ASP A 108 -2.41 14.32 8.20
CA ASP A 108 -3.26 14.92 9.23
C ASP A 108 -2.76 16.33 9.52
N ARG A 109 -3.65 17.31 9.33
CA ARG A 109 -3.35 18.71 9.59
C ARG A 109 -2.94 18.95 11.05
N ALA A 110 -3.53 18.25 12.00
CA ALA A 110 -3.20 18.42 13.42
C ALA A 110 -1.75 18.02 13.76
N GLU A 111 -1.15 17.14 12.95
CA GLU A 111 0.25 16.73 13.10
C GLU A 111 1.21 17.60 12.26
N ALA A 112 0.67 18.45 11.39
CA ALA A 112 1.44 19.37 10.54
C ALA A 112 1.65 20.77 11.16
N GLU A 113 0.97 21.07 12.28
CA GLU A 113 1.05 22.33 13.05
C GLU A 113 2.06 22.24 14.21
#